data_AF-X1W0T0-F1
#
_entry.id   AF-X1W0T0-F1
#
_cell.length_a   1.000
_cell.length_b   1.000
_cell.length_c   1.000
_cell.angle_alpha   90.00
_cell.angle_beta   90.00
_cell.angle_gamma   90.00
#
_symmetry.space_group_name_H-M   'P 1'
#
loop_
_entity.id
_entity.type
_entity.pdbx_description
1 polymer ?
#
loop_
_entity_poly.entity_id
_entity_poly.type
_entity_poly.pdbx_seq_one_letter_code
_entity_poly.pdbx_strand_id
1 'polypeptide(L)'
;TREAVLEAARDKMPLSMDELYLSWQTITAGGEAQQVLVVGVPRDVIDAEMQALRAAGINPRTLDLKTIALARAVNKEQALILNIEPSSFDIIIVVNGIPEVMRTVAWQQDSLT
;
A
#
# COMPACT_ATOMS: atom_id res chain seq x y z
N THR A 1 -4.03 -9.90 19.31
CA THR A 1 -4.01 -8.88 18.24
C THR A 1 -3.33 -9.36 16.97
N ARG A 2 -2.02 -9.71 16.99
CA ARG A 2 -1.31 -10.19 15.78
C ARG A 2 -2.00 -11.37 15.09
N GLU A 3 -2.39 -12.38 15.87
CA GLU A 3 -3.02 -13.59 15.34
C GLU A 3 -4.36 -13.30 14.64
N ALA A 4 -5.19 -12.44 15.25
CA ALA A 4 -6.45 -11.97 14.64
C ALA A 4 -6.22 -11.19 13.33
N VAL A 5 -5.16 -10.37 13.27
CA VAL A 5 -4.78 -9.67 12.02
C VAL A 5 -4.34 -10.66 10.94
N LEU A 6 -3.55 -11.68 11.30
CA LEU A 6 -3.11 -12.72 10.36
C LEU A 6 -4.26 -13.59 9.87
N GLU A 7 -5.20 -13.92 10.74
CA GLU A 7 -6.41 -14.67 10.39
C GLU A 7 -7.29 -13.87 9.42
N ALA A 8 -7.58 -12.61 9.73
CA ALA A 8 -8.32 -11.71 8.85
C ALA A 8 -7.58 -11.49 7.51
N ALA A 9 -6.26 -11.34 7.54
CA ALA A 9 -5.46 -11.21 6.32
C ALA A 9 -5.56 -12.47 5.46
N ARG A 10 -5.50 -13.67 6.04
CA ARG A 10 -5.61 -14.93 5.29
C ARG A 10 -6.96 -15.08 4.56
N ASP A 11 -8.04 -14.54 5.12
CA ASP A 11 -9.37 -14.52 4.49
C ASP A 11 -9.49 -13.47 3.36
N LYS A 12 -8.78 -12.34 3.47
CA LYS A 12 -8.92 -11.19 2.56
C LYS A 12 -7.85 -11.10 1.47
N MET A 13 -6.69 -11.71 1.67
CA MET A 13 -5.58 -11.62 0.72
C MET A 13 -5.83 -12.46 -0.53
N PRO A 14 -5.49 -11.96 -1.72
CA PRO A 14 -5.70 -12.68 -2.98
C PRO A 14 -4.67 -13.78 -3.22
N LEU A 15 -3.52 -13.73 -2.55
CA LEU A 15 -2.44 -14.71 -2.63
C LEU A 15 -2.28 -15.44 -1.29
N SER A 16 -1.59 -16.58 -1.32
CA SER A 16 -1.26 -17.31 -0.11
C SER A 16 -0.32 -16.49 0.78
N MET A 17 -0.38 -16.74 2.10
CA MET A 17 0.42 -15.97 3.06
C MET A 17 1.93 -16.24 2.93
N ASP A 18 2.32 -17.39 2.38
CA ASP A 18 3.70 -17.77 2.09
C ASP A 18 4.25 -17.06 0.84
N GLU A 19 3.40 -16.65 -0.10
CA GLU A 19 3.77 -15.85 -1.27
C GLU A 19 3.88 -14.35 -0.99
N LEU A 20 3.51 -13.89 0.21
CA LEU A 20 3.44 -12.48 0.56
C LEU A 20 4.50 -12.06 1.59
N TYR A 21 5.09 -10.89 1.39
CA TYR A 21 5.59 -10.07 2.49
C TYR A 21 4.41 -9.32 3.10
N LEU A 22 4.14 -9.59 4.38
CA LEU A 22 3.04 -8.98 5.12
C LEU A 22 3.55 -7.94 6.12
N SER A 23 2.93 -6.77 6.11
CA SER A 23 3.10 -5.73 7.14
C SER A 23 1.72 -5.24 7.59
N TRP A 24 1.62 -4.76 8.83
CA TRP A 24 0.38 -4.16 9.32
C TRP A 24 0.66 -3.10 10.36
N GLN A 25 -0.27 -2.14 10.47
CA GLN A 25 -0.23 -1.08 11.45
C GLN A 25 -1.62 -0.81 12.02
N THR A 26 -1.71 -0.58 13.32
CA THR A 26 -2.97 -0.14 13.95
C THR A 26 -3.18 1.35 13.68
N ILE A 27 -4.36 1.70 13.17
CA ILE A 27 -4.71 3.07 12.78
C ILE A 27 -5.48 3.77 13.90
N THR A 28 -6.49 3.11 14.45
CA THR A 28 -7.21 3.54 15.65
C THR A 28 -7.28 2.39 16.65
N ALA A 29 -7.04 2.72 17.92
CA ALA A 29 -7.12 1.80 19.05
C ALA A 29 -8.07 2.38 20.11
N GLY A 30 -8.96 1.56 20.67
CA GLY A 30 -9.79 1.94 21.82
C GLY A 30 -11.26 2.30 21.57
N GLY A 31 -11.80 2.05 20.36
CA GLY A 31 -13.25 2.06 20.09
C GLY A 31 -13.88 0.66 20.17
N GLU A 32 -15.15 0.51 19.77
CA GLU A 32 -15.83 -0.80 19.68
C GLU A 32 -15.15 -1.78 18.70
N ALA A 33 -14.44 -1.25 17.69
CA ALA A 33 -13.63 -2.01 16.75
C ALA A 33 -12.24 -1.38 16.56
N GLN A 34 -11.22 -2.22 16.40
CA GLN A 34 -9.86 -1.80 16.07
C GLN A 34 -9.70 -1.72 14.54
N GLN A 35 -9.25 -0.57 14.01
CA GLN A 35 -8.88 -0.47 12.60
C GLN A 35 -7.40 -0.78 12.42
N VAL A 36 -7.10 -1.65 11.45
CA VAL A 36 -5.74 -2.06 11.10
C VAL A 36 -5.58 -1.92 9.59
N LEU A 37 -4.52 -1.25 9.17
CA LEU A 37 -4.05 -1.28 7.79
C LEU A 37 -3.17 -2.51 7.63
N VAL A 38 -3.51 -3.37 6.68
CA VAL A 38 -2.72 -4.56 6.33
C VAL A 38 -2.24 -4.42 4.89
N VAL A 39 -0.96 -4.73 4.67
CA VAL A 39 -0.30 -4.67 3.37
C VAL A 39 0.31 -6.02 3.09
N GLY A 40 -0.06 -6.63 1.97
CA GLY A 40 0.57 -7.81 1.42
C GLY A 40 1.17 -7.48 0.06
N VAL A 41 2.46 -7.74 -0.13
CA VAL A 41 3.12 -7.58 -1.43
C VAL A 41 3.72 -8.92 -1.86
N PRO A 42 3.54 -9.37 -3.11
CA PRO A 42 4.17 -10.58 -3.63
C PRO A 42 5.68 -10.57 -3.40
N ARG A 43 6.21 -11.69 -2.89
CA ARG A 43 7.64 -11.81 -2.56
C ARG A 43 8.53 -11.65 -3.77
N ASP A 44 8.16 -12.27 -4.87
CA ASP A 44 8.88 -12.23 -6.14
C ASP A 44 9.06 -10.79 -6.66
N VAL A 45 8.02 -9.96 -6.58
CA VAL A 45 8.07 -8.54 -6.94
C VAL A 45 9.08 -7.79 -6.06
N ILE A 46 8.98 -7.91 -4.74
CA ILE A 46 9.92 -7.22 -3.83
C ILE A 46 11.35 -7.72 -4.01
N ASP A 47 11.55 -9.04 -4.12
CA ASP A 47 12.88 -9.64 -4.20
C ASP A 47 13.59 -9.22 -5.49
N ALA A 48 12.86 -9.13 -6.62
CA ALA A 48 13.40 -8.62 -7.89
C ALA A 48 13.84 -7.16 -7.78
N GLU A 49 13.02 -6.28 -7.20
CA GLU A 49 13.38 -4.87 -6.99
C GLU A 49 14.59 -4.72 -6.06
N MET A 50 14.64 -5.51 -4.98
CA MET A 50 15.77 -5.50 -4.05
C MET A 50 17.06 -6.00 -4.69
N GLN A 51 16.98 -6.99 -5.57
CA GLN A 51 18.13 -7.46 -6.33
C GLN A 51 18.64 -6.39 -7.29
N ALA A 52 17.75 -5.69 -8.00
CA ALA A 52 18.11 -4.61 -8.90
C ALA A 52 18.83 -3.46 -8.16
N LEU A 53 18.28 -3.02 -7.02
CA LEU A 53 18.91 -1.96 -6.20
C LEU A 53 20.28 -2.38 -5.66
N ARG A 54 20.42 -3.62 -5.18
CA ARG A 54 21.71 -4.15 -4.71
C ARG A 54 22.74 -4.24 -5.82
N ALA A 55 22.35 -4.62 -7.03
CA ALA A 55 23.23 -4.64 -8.19
C ALA A 55 23.76 -3.23 -8.54
N ALA A 56 22.98 -2.19 -8.24
CA ALA A 56 23.39 -0.79 -8.36
C ALA A 56 24.19 -0.26 -7.14
N GLY A 57 24.54 -1.13 -6.18
CA GLY A 57 25.25 -0.72 -4.96
C GLY A 57 24.38 0.01 -3.92
N ILE A 58 23.06 0.01 -4.11
CA ILE A 58 22.10 0.62 -3.18
C ILE A 58 21.66 -0.44 -2.17
N ASN A 59 21.67 -0.10 -0.88
CA ASN A 59 21.16 -0.96 0.19
C ASN A 59 19.87 -0.35 0.79
N PRO A 60 18.68 -0.76 0.31
CA PRO A 60 17.42 -0.20 0.78
C PRO A 60 17.18 -0.54 2.25
N ARG A 61 16.79 0.46 3.05
CA ARG A 61 16.48 0.26 4.49
C ARG A 61 15.00 0.17 4.77
N THR A 62 14.19 0.82 3.94
CA THR A 62 12.74 0.94 4.11
C THR A 62 12.09 0.91 2.74
N LEU A 63 10.93 0.29 2.68
CA LEU A 63 10.02 0.35 1.55
C LEU A 63 8.72 0.96 2.03
N ASP A 64 8.05 1.69 1.15
CA ASP A 64 6.80 2.35 1.45
C ASP A 64 5.85 2.25 0.28
N LEU A 65 4.55 2.36 0.57
CA LEU A 65 3.53 2.42 -0.47
C LEU A 65 3.47 3.83 -1.05
N LYS A 66 3.48 3.91 -2.39
CA LYS A 66 3.37 5.17 -3.13
C LYS A 66 2.22 6.04 -2.63
N THR A 67 1.05 5.44 -2.41
CA THR A 67 -0.16 6.13 -1.93
C THR A 67 -0.01 6.73 -0.53
N ILE A 68 0.66 6.04 0.40
CA ILE A 68 0.93 6.55 1.75
C ILE A 68 1.97 7.66 1.69
N ALA A 69 3.02 7.50 0.89
CA ALA A 69 4.02 8.53 0.66
C ALA A 69 3.40 9.81 0.07
N LEU A 70 2.49 9.68 -0.90
CA LEU A 70 1.75 10.80 -1.49
C LEU A 70 0.84 11.50 -0.48
N ALA A 71 0.12 10.75 0.36
CA ALA A 71 -0.70 11.34 1.42
C ALA A 71 0.15 12.19 2.39
N ARG A 72 1.34 11.69 2.77
CA ARG A 72 2.30 12.45 3.59
C ARG A 72 2.89 13.65 2.87
N ALA A 73 3.14 13.55 1.56
CA ALA A 73 3.65 14.67 0.76
C ALA A 73 2.62 15.79 0.63
N VAL A 74 1.34 15.45 0.45
CA VAL A 74 0.24 16.42 0.38
C VAL A 74 -0.04 17.05 1.75
N ASN A 75 0.05 16.26 2.83
CA ASN A 75 -0.04 16.71 4.22
C ASN A 75 -1.29 17.58 4.51
N LYS A 76 -2.47 17.06 4.17
CA LYS A 76 -3.76 17.69 4.44
C LYS A 76 -4.64 16.75 5.25
N GLU A 77 -5.37 17.29 6.21
CA GLU A 77 -6.32 16.51 7.02
C GLU A 77 -7.49 15.97 6.19
N GLN A 78 -7.92 16.72 5.17
CA GLN A 78 -8.95 16.32 4.23
C GLN A 78 -8.47 16.57 2.80
N ALA A 79 -8.42 15.52 1.98
CA ALA A 79 -8.00 15.64 0.58
C ALA A 79 -8.53 14.50 -0.28
N LEU A 80 -8.79 14.83 -1.55
CA LEU A 80 -8.80 13.89 -2.66
C LEU A 80 -7.51 14.10 -3.44
N ILE A 81 -6.66 13.08 -3.50
CA ILE A 81 -5.39 13.11 -4.24
C ILE A 81 -5.56 12.20 -5.46
N LEU A 82 -5.27 12.76 -6.62
CA LEU A 82 -5.24 12.04 -7.89
C LEU A 82 -3.81 12.08 -8.43
N ASN A 83 -3.14 10.92 -8.47
CA ASN A 83 -1.84 10.76 -9.09
C ASN A 83 -2.03 10.13 -10.47
N ILE A 84 -1.61 10.81 -11.54
CA ILE A 84 -1.80 10.36 -12.93
C ILE A 84 -0.41 10.04 -13.49
N GLU A 85 -0.18 8.77 -13.83
CA GLU A 85 1.05 8.26 -14.44
C GLU A 85 0.75 7.67 -15.82
N PRO A 86 1.74 7.47 -16.71
CA PRO A 86 1.48 7.05 -18.09
C PRO A 86 0.62 5.78 -18.27
N SER A 87 0.66 4.85 -17.31
CA SER A 87 0.00 3.54 -17.38
C SER A 87 -1.02 3.29 -16.25
N SER A 88 -1.21 4.25 -15.35
CA SER A 88 -2.09 4.08 -14.20
C SER A 88 -2.42 5.40 -13.53
N PHE A 89 -3.45 5.39 -12.70
CA PHE A 89 -3.69 6.46 -11.74
C PHE A 89 -4.01 5.91 -10.35
N ASP A 90 -3.65 6.69 -9.34
CA ASP A 90 -4.02 6.43 -7.95
C ASP A 90 -5.07 7.45 -7.51
N ILE A 91 -6.16 6.96 -6.91
CA ILE A 91 -7.12 7.76 -6.15
C ILE A 91 -6.87 7.52 -4.67
N ILE A 92 -6.60 8.58 -3.94
CA ILE A 92 -6.41 8.54 -2.49
C ILE A 92 -7.36 9.52 -1.83
N ILE A 93 -8.16 9.02 -0.87
CA ILE A 93 -9.04 9.86 -0.04
C ILE A 93 -8.47 9.89 1.37
N VAL A 94 -8.16 11.09 1.85
CA VAL A 94 -7.63 11.33 3.19
C VAL A 94 -8.72 11.97 4.05
N VAL A 95 -8.97 11.38 5.22
CA VAL A 95 -9.91 11.89 6.23
C VAL A 95 -9.19 11.94 7.58
N ASN A 96 -9.25 13.07 8.26
CA ASN A 96 -8.54 13.32 9.53
C ASN A 96 -7.03 12.99 9.45
N GLY A 97 -6.41 13.24 8.29
CA GLY A 97 -4.98 12.97 8.04
C GLY A 97 -4.65 11.50 7.79
N ILE A 98 -5.64 10.61 7.71
CA ILE A 98 -5.48 9.17 7.49
C ILE A 98 -5.99 8.81 6.09
N PRO A 99 -5.20 8.09 5.26
CA PRO A 99 -5.69 7.53 4.00
C PRO A 99 -6.76 6.45 4.25
N GLU A 100 -8.02 6.77 3.96
CA GLU A 100 -9.17 5.86 4.12
C GLU A 100 -9.43 5.04 2.84
N VAL A 101 -9.15 5.64 1.68
CA VAL A 101 -9.23 4.96 0.38
C VAL A 101 -7.91 5.11 -0.32
N MET A 102 -7.36 3.99 -0.79
CA MET A 102 -6.21 3.93 -1.68
C MET A 102 -6.55 2.97 -2.80
N ARG A 103 -6.68 3.48 -4.03
CA ARG A 103 -7.03 2.67 -5.19
C ARG A 103 -6.13 3.02 -6.36
N THR A 104 -5.42 2.02 -6.87
CA THR A 104 -4.69 2.11 -8.13
C THR A 104 -5.54 1.49 -9.23
N VAL A 105 -5.64 2.19 -10.36
CA VAL A 105 -6.30 1.70 -11.57
C VAL A 105 -5.31 1.80 -12.71
N ALA A 106 -4.97 0.66 -13.30
CA ALA A 106 -4.17 0.62 -14.52
C ALA A 106 -5.05 0.96 -15.73
N TRP A 107 -4.47 1.62 -16.72
CA TRP A 107 -5.06 1.73 -18.06
C TRP A 107 -4.03 1.33 -19.12
N GLN A 108 -4.51 0.84 -20.26
CA GLN A 108 -3.68 0.74 -21.45
C GLN A 108 -3.74 2.08 -22.19
N GLN A 109 -2.58 2.62 -22.55
CA GLN A 109 -2.45 3.94 -23.18
C GLN A 109 -3.28 4.04 -24.48
N ASP A 110 -3.50 2.91 -25.16
CA ASP A 110 -4.31 2.77 -26.38
C ASP A 110 -5.83 2.89 -26.15
N SER A 111 -6.29 3.00 -24.90
CA SER A 111 -7.72 3.09 -24.56
C SER A 111 -8.26 4.53 -24.53
N LEU A 112 -7.38 5.52 -24.67
CA LEU A 112 -7.69 6.94 -24.48
C LEU A 112 -7.68 7.76 -25.79
N THR A 113 -7.60 7.09 -26.94
CA THR A 113 -7.68 7.69 -28.28
C THR A 113 -8.87 7.16 -29.07
#